data_AF-A0A1H7F5L1-F1
#
_entry.id   AF-A0A1H7F5L1-F1
#
_cell.length_a   1.000
_cell.length_b   1.000
_cell.length_c   1.000
_cell.angle_alpha   90.00
_cell.angle_beta   90.00
_cell.angle_gamma   90.00
#
_symmetry.space_group_name_H-M   'P 1'
#
loop_
_entity.id
_entity.type
_entity.pdbx_description
1 polymer ?
#
loop_
_entity_poly.entity_id
_entity_poly.type
_entity_poly.pdbx_seq_one_letter_code
_entity_poly.pdbx_strand_id
1 'polypeptide(L)'
;MYCRNCGEENPEEAVFCKNCGTKLKDDEIKKTVIEPSVEENTYNNNQNIRSTTNTNTNNESWIECCLCLIGIFIIFAIIGSI
;
A
#
# COMPACT_ATOMS: atom_id res chain seq x y z
N MET A 1 2.61 -4.67 -18.46
CA MET A 1 3.25 -3.35 -18.23
C MET A 1 3.94 -3.30 -16.86
N TYR A 2 5.03 -2.55 -16.74
CA TYR A 2 5.74 -2.38 -15.46
C TYR A 2 5.27 -1.12 -14.73
N CYS A 3 5.09 -1.22 -13.41
CA CYS A 3 4.71 -0.07 -12.59
C CYS A 3 5.86 0.94 -12.51
N ARG A 4 5.61 2.20 -12.87
CA ARG A 4 6.60 3.29 -12.79
C ARG A 4 7.03 3.63 -11.36
N ASN A 5 6.24 3.26 -10.35
CA ASN A 5 6.53 3.58 -8.95
C ASN A 5 7.31 2.47 -8.24
N CYS A 6 6.99 1.20 -8.49
CA CYS A 6 7.60 0.07 -7.75
C CYS A 6 8.26 -1.00 -8.62
N GLY A 7 8.17 -0.91 -9.95
CA GLY A 7 8.76 -1.89 -10.86
C GLY A 7 8.00 -3.21 -10.98
N GLU A 8 6.84 -3.39 -10.33
CA GLU A 8 6.06 -4.62 -10.43
C GLU A 8 5.53 -4.87 -11.86
N GLU A 9 5.59 -6.11 -12.33
CA GLU A 9 4.93 -6.53 -13.56
C GLU A 9 3.42 -6.69 -13.36
N ASN A 10 2.65 -5.92 -14.13
CA ASN A 10 1.20 -5.90 -14.08
C ASN A 10 0.59 -6.24 -15.45
N PRO A 11 -0.59 -6.89 -15.49
CA PRO A 11 -1.33 -7.11 -16.73
C PRO A 11 -1.55 -5.80 -17.50
N GLU A 12 -1.61 -5.86 -18.83
CA GLU A 12 -1.88 -4.67 -19.66
C GLU A 12 -3.26 -4.08 -19.40
N GLU A 13 -4.20 -4.87 -18.87
CA GLU A 13 -5.54 -4.41 -18.50
C GLU A 13 -5.65 -3.84 -17.08
N ALA A 14 -4.59 -3.91 -16.28
CA ALA A 14 -4.62 -3.43 -14.91
C ALA A 14 -4.74 -1.89 -14.84
N VAL A 15 -5.76 -1.40 -14.13
CA VAL A 15 -5.95 0.04 -13.88
C VAL A 15 -5.08 0.54 -12.73
N PHE A 16 -4.81 -0.32 -11.75
CA PHE A 16 -3.95 -0.05 -10.58
C PHE A 16 -2.90 -1.15 -10.40
N CYS A 17 -1.78 -0.78 -9.79
CA CYS A 17 -0.72 -1.72 -9.48
C CYS A 17 -1.14 -2.69 -8.38
N LYS A 18 -1.04 -3.99 -8.63
CA LYS A 18 -1.39 -5.04 -7.65
C LYS A 18 -0.49 -5.05 -6.41
N ASN A 19 0.71 -4.46 -6.51
CA ASN A 19 1.70 -4.42 -5.43
C ASN A 19 1.62 -3.13 -4.60
N CYS A 20 1.58 -1.96 -5.24
CA CYS A 20 1.66 -0.67 -4.54
C CYS A 20 0.42 0.23 -4.69
N GLY A 21 -0.57 -0.16 -5.49
CA GLY A 21 -1.81 0.60 -5.71
C GLY A 21 -1.67 1.81 -6.64
N THR A 22 -0.48 2.14 -7.17
CA THR A 22 -0.30 3.24 -8.13
C THR A 22 -1.16 3.05 -9.38
N LYS A 23 -1.88 4.08 -9.82
CA LYS A 23 -2.65 4.07 -11.07
C LYS A 23 -1.71 3.84 -12.25
N LEU A 24 -2.08 2.88 -13.10
CA LEU A 24 -1.27 2.41 -14.21
C LEU A 24 -1.72 2.98 -15.54
N LYS A 25 -3.03 3.17 -15.71
CA LYS A 25 -3.65 3.81 -16.88
C LYS A 25 -4.14 5.18 -16.50
N ASP A 26 -3.56 6.21 -17.10
CA ASP A 26 -4.19 7.51 -17.16
C ASP A 26 -5.20 7.40 -18.30
N ASP A 27 -6.49 7.44 -17.97
CA ASP A 27 -7.53 7.51 -18.99
C ASP A 27 -7.26 8.82 -19.72
N GLU A 28 -6.59 8.74 -20.87
CA GLU A 28 -6.42 9.88 -21.76
C GLU A 28 -7.82 10.23 -22.24
N ILE A 29 -8.49 11.08 -21.46
CA ILE A 29 -9.63 11.84 -21.91
C ILE A 29 -9.08 12.67 -23.04
N LYS A 30 -9.18 12.12 -24.25
CA LYS A 30 -9.03 12.82 -25.51
C LYS A 30 -10.10 13.90 -25.49
N LYS A 31 -9.71 15.04 -24.93
CA LYS A 31 -10.43 16.31 -24.83
C LYS A 31 -10.74 16.76 -26.25
N THR A 32 -11.74 16.13 -26.85
CA THR A 32 -12.48 16.67 -27.97
C THR A 32 -13.64 17.37 -27.30
N VAL A 33 -13.39 18.61 -26.86
CA VAL A 33 -14.43 19.51 -26.34
C VAL A 33 -15.40 19.79 -27.48
N ILE A 34 -16.55 19.14 -27.47
CA ILE A 34 -17.81 19.79 -27.82
C ILE A 34 -18.77 19.43 -26.69
N GLU A 35 -18.91 20.36 -25.75
CA GLU A 35 -19.95 20.39 -24.71
C GLU A 35 -21.21 21.01 -25.39
N PRO A 36 -22.42 20.43 -25.24
CA PRO A 36 -23.08 20.44 -23.93
C PRO A 36 -23.89 19.20 -23.52
N SER A 37 -24.00 19.08 -22.20
CA SER A 37 -25.07 18.44 -21.42
C SER A 37 -25.27 16.93 -21.55
N VAL A 38 -24.56 16.14 -20.73
CA VAL A 38 -25.22 15.09 -19.94
C VAL A 38 -24.49 14.92 -18.60
N GLU A 39 -25.24 15.27 -17.56
CA GLU A 39 -25.24 14.91 -16.14
C GLU A 39 -23.97 14.34 -15.47
N GLU A 40 -23.58 15.09 -14.45
CA GLU A 40 -22.66 14.80 -13.37
C GLU A 40 -23.04 13.51 -12.62
N ASN A 41 -22.51 12.38 -13.08
CA ASN A 41 -22.38 11.20 -12.25
C ASN A 41 -21.01 11.27 -11.56
N THR A 42 -20.93 12.10 -10.53
CA THR A 42 -19.84 12.09 -9.57
C THR A 42 -19.68 10.65 -9.10
N TYR A 43 -18.62 9.95 -9.54
CA TYR A 43 -18.13 8.79 -8.82
C TYR A 43 -17.61 9.30 -7.48
N ASN A 44 -18.55 9.53 -6.56
CA ASN A 44 -18.32 9.59 -5.15
C ASN A 44 -17.83 8.20 -4.75
N ASN A 45 -16.55 7.96 -4.98
CA ASN A 45 -15.83 7.01 -4.17
C ASN A 45 -15.84 7.63 -2.79
N ASN A 46 -16.85 7.28 -1.99
CA ASN A 46 -16.71 7.28 -0.55
C ASN A 46 -15.50 6.38 -0.29
N GLN A 47 -14.34 7.03 -0.29
CA GLN A 47 -13.10 6.57 0.30
C GLN A 47 -13.46 6.37 1.76
N ASN A 48 -14.10 5.24 2.07
CA ASN A 48 -14.30 4.79 3.43
C ASN A 48 -12.89 4.74 3.98
N ILE A 49 -12.63 5.72 4.84
CA ILE A 49 -11.39 6.05 5.50
C ILE A 49 -11.04 4.84 6.37
N ARG A 50 -10.55 3.78 5.75
CA ARG A 50 -9.43 3.05 6.27
C ARG A 50 -8.22 3.71 5.65
N SER A 51 -7.85 4.83 6.26
CA SER A 51 -6.45 5.13 6.49
C SER A 51 -5.84 3.96 7.27
N THR A 52 -5.75 2.77 6.67
CA THR A 52 -4.68 1.85 7.02
C THR A 52 -3.49 2.49 6.39
N THR A 53 -2.85 3.34 7.18
CA THR A 53 -1.63 4.04 6.85
C THR A 53 -0.72 3.03 6.17
N ASN A 54 -0.48 3.30 4.89
CA ASN A 54 0.56 2.68 4.13
C ASN A 54 1.87 3.08 4.80
N THR A 55 2.32 2.30 5.78
CA THR A 55 3.71 2.33 6.24
C THR A 55 4.43 1.17 5.55
N ASN A 56 4.85 1.43 4.32
CA ASN A 56 6.05 0.81 3.78
C ASN A 56 7.21 1.24 4.69
N THR A 57 7.56 0.41 5.66
CA THR A 57 8.86 0.44 6.33
C THR A 57 9.47 -0.94 6.23
N ASN A 58 9.86 -1.28 5.01
CA ASN A 58 10.84 -2.31 4.70
C ASN A 58 12.19 -1.96 5.34
N ASN A 59 12.28 -2.07 6.67
CA ASN A 59 13.53 -2.10 7.46
C ASN A 59 13.39 -2.35 8.98
N GLU A 60 12.21 -2.59 9.58
CA GLU A 60 12.12 -2.75 11.05
C GLU A 60 11.25 -3.93 11.54
N SER A 61 11.30 -5.08 10.85
CA SER A 61 10.57 -6.29 11.30
C SER A 61 11.40 -7.26 12.16
N TRP A 62 12.69 -6.98 12.39
CA TRP A 62 13.62 -7.86 13.10
C TRP A 62 13.92 -7.39 14.53
N ILE A 63 13.88 -6.08 14.79
CA ILE A 63 14.20 -5.51 16.10
C ILE A 63 13.13 -5.90 17.15
N GLU A 64 11.84 -5.97 16.79
CA GLU A 64 10.79 -6.41 17.71
C GLU A 64 10.93 -7.89 18.12
N CYS A 65 11.36 -8.75 17.20
CA CYS A 65 11.63 -10.16 17.49
C CYS A 65 12.89 -10.33 18.37
N CYS A 66 13.94 -9.54 18.13
CA CYS A 66 15.17 -9.60 18.92
C CYS A 66 14.96 -9.16 20.38
N LEU A 67 14.16 -8.12 20.63
CA LEU A 67 13.89 -7.65 21.99
C LEU A 67 13.07 -8.67 22.80
N CYS A 68 12.14 -9.39 22.16
CA CYS A 68 11.38 -10.45 22.82
C CYS A 68 12.28 -11.63 23.23
N LEU A 69 13.21 -12.05 22.36
CA LEU A 69 14.13 -13.15 22.67
C LEU A 69 15.08 -12.78 23.81
N ILE A 70 15.67 -11.58 23.78
CA ILE A 70 16.56 -11.09 24.84
C ILE A 70 15.82 -11.02 26.20
N GLY A 71 14.56 -10.54 26.21
CA GLY A 71 13.74 -10.50 27.42
C GLY A 71 13.46 -11.89 28.01
N ILE A 72 13.16 -12.88 27.17
CA ILE A 72 12.94 -14.26 27.61
C ILE A 72 14.21 -14.86 28.25
N PHE A 73 15.38 -14.64 27.65
CA PHE A 73 16.66 -15.09 28.21
C PHE A 73 16.97 -14.46 29.58
N ILE A 74 16.69 -13.17 29.75
CA ILE A 74 16.90 -12.47 31.03
C ILE A 74 15.99 -13.04 32.13
N ILE A 75 14.73 -13.33 31.81
CA ILE A 75 13.77 -13.93 32.75
C ILE A 75 14.26 -15.31 33.20
N PHE A 76 14.71 -16.16 32.28
CA PHE A 76 15.26 -17.48 32.63
C PHE A 76 16.53 -17.38 33.45
N ALA A 77 17.40 -16.39 33.19
CA ALA A 77 18.62 -16.18 33.97
C ALA A 77 18.32 -15.77 35.43
N ILE A 78 17.30 -14.94 35.66
CA ILE A 78 16.90 -14.51 37.01
C ILE A 78 16.23 -15.66 37.77
N ILE A 79 15.32 -16.40 37.14
CA ILE A 79 14.59 -17.51 37.78
C ILE A 79 15.52 -18.71 38.01
N GLY A 80 16.45 -19.00 37.10
CA GLY A 80 17.40 -20.10 37.23
C GLY A 80 18.60 -19.83 38.14
N SER A 81 18.76 -18.60 38.63
CA SER A 81 19.81 -18.22 39.59
C SER A 81 19.32 -18.21 41.06
N ILE A 82 18.09 -18.65 41.31
CA ILE A 82 17.47 -18.86 42.64
C ILE A 82 17.45 -20.35 42.95
#